data_AF-A0A7W7WV30-F1
#
_entry.id   AF-A0A7W7WV30-F1
#
_cell.length_a   1.000
_cell.length_b   1.000
_cell.length_c   1.000
_cell.angle_alpha   90.00
_cell.angle_beta   90.00
_cell.angle_gamma   90.00
#
_symmetry.space_group_name_H-M   'P 1'
#
loop_
_entity.id
_entity.type
_entity.pdbx_description
1 polymer ?
#
loop_
_entity_poly.entity_id
_entity_poly.type
_entity_poly.pdbx_seq_one_letter_code
_entity_poly.pdbx_strand_id
1 'polypeptide(L)'
;MEFSAAFAAGEAPVVRTIVETTAIAPSRRTNTAAALECLDRLRDRPELGLDLRRFDSVRDLFLPERPEQDFTLWYSLVFRGGTAPGVKVYLNPEVRGVDAAEDLVREGLARTGFGDAFRILRERAVTRPGLDRYSFFALDLTDPARARVKVYISHHAAGVDEVTRAAEAARGVDVDRLPDFCLLTGGHTARFDGRPLISSYTFLEGDTDRPSGYSLYVPIRDYVEDDAEARERVLAVMAKYDMDPAPFDDALAAVARRRLADGVGLIAHVSLRMGRPRPGITVYLSAEAHAVAPPRPVRLAS
;
A
#
# COMPACT_ATOMS: atom_id res chain seq x y z
N MET A 1 10.54 -1.21 -9.32
CA MET A 1 9.20 -0.71 -9.64
C MET A 1 8.19 -1.83 -9.50
N GLU A 2 6.94 -1.51 -9.19
CA GLU A 2 5.81 -2.46 -9.11
C GLU A 2 4.56 -1.80 -9.74
N PHE A 3 3.73 -2.57 -10.44
CA PHE A 3 2.47 -2.12 -11.02
C PHE A 3 1.30 -2.49 -10.10
N SER A 4 0.16 -1.83 -10.24
CA SER A 4 -1.09 -2.32 -9.67
C SER A 4 -2.29 -1.89 -10.48
N ALA A 5 -3.34 -2.72 -10.46
CA ALA A 5 -4.64 -2.43 -11.05
C ALA A 5 -5.68 -2.44 -9.93
N ALA A 6 -6.47 -1.36 -9.84
CA ALA A 6 -7.48 -1.18 -8.82
C ALA A 6 -8.89 -1.14 -9.40
N PHE A 7 -9.74 -2.03 -8.92
CA PHE A 7 -11.09 -2.30 -9.40
C PHE A 7 -12.14 -1.79 -8.40
N ALA A 8 -13.15 -1.08 -8.85
CA ALA A 8 -14.24 -0.60 -8.01
C ALA A 8 -15.56 -0.74 -8.78
N ALA A 9 -16.64 -0.99 -8.07
CA ALA A 9 -17.95 -1.22 -8.67
C ALA A 9 -18.38 -0.01 -9.53
N GLY A 10 -18.73 -0.26 -10.79
CA GLY A 10 -19.17 0.77 -11.73
C GLY A 10 -18.10 1.76 -12.18
N GLU A 11 -16.81 1.53 -11.85
CA GLU A 11 -15.69 2.37 -12.29
C GLU A 11 -14.74 1.60 -13.22
N ALA A 12 -14.16 2.30 -14.19
CA ALA A 12 -13.05 1.76 -14.97
C ALA A 12 -11.83 1.48 -14.06
N PRO A 13 -11.03 0.43 -14.33
CA PRO A 13 -9.84 0.13 -13.54
C PRO A 13 -8.85 1.29 -13.50
N VAL A 14 -8.22 1.49 -12.34
CA VAL A 14 -7.18 2.50 -12.13
C VAL A 14 -5.82 1.80 -12.10
N VAL A 15 -4.97 2.10 -13.07
CA VAL A 15 -3.60 1.59 -13.13
C VAL A 15 -2.69 2.49 -12.32
N ARG A 16 -1.74 1.89 -11.59
CA ARG A 16 -0.72 2.61 -10.85
C ARG A 16 0.63 1.96 -11.05
N THR A 17 1.68 2.76 -10.90
CA THR A 17 3.04 2.24 -10.70
C THR A 17 3.61 2.86 -9.43
N ILE A 18 4.43 2.12 -8.71
CA ILE A 18 5.26 2.64 -7.62
C ILE A 18 6.73 2.51 -8.02
N VAL A 19 7.48 3.60 -7.84
CA VAL A 19 8.86 3.74 -8.29
C VAL A 19 9.70 4.43 -7.22
N GLU A 20 10.97 4.01 -7.14
CA GLU A 20 12.02 4.72 -6.43
C GLU A 20 12.93 5.37 -7.46
N THR A 21 13.25 6.65 -7.25
CA THR A 21 14.28 7.32 -8.03
C THR A 21 15.63 7.07 -7.37
N THR A 22 16.51 6.35 -8.04
CA THR A 22 17.85 6.03 -7.53
C THR A 22 18.94 6.84 -8.24
N ALA A 23 19.98 7.22 -7.52
CA ALA A 23 21.17 7.82 -8.12
C ALA A 23 22.01 6.77 -8.86
N ILE A 24 22.86 7.20 -9.80
CA ILE A 24 23.80 6.33 -10.52
C ILE A 24 24.76 5.62 -9.54
N ALA A 25 25.25 6.35 -8.54
CA ALA A 25 25.96 5.82 -7.39
C ALA A 25 25.00 5.85 -6.18
N PRO A 26 24.26 4.76 -5.94
CA PRO A 26 23.19 4.75 -4.95
C PRO A 26 23.75 4.75 -3.53
N SER A 27 23.15 5.60 -2.71
CA SER A 27 23.27 5.65 -1.26
C SER A 27 21.96 6.23 -0.72
N ARG A 28 21.66 6.03 0.55
CA ARG A 28 20.41 6.57 1.16
C ARG A 28 20.26 8.07 0.92
N ARG A 29 21.36 8.82 1.06
CA ARG A 29 21.39 10.28 0.83
C ARG A 29 21.26 10.64 -0.64
N THR A 30 22.02 9.98 -1.52
CA THR A 30 21.98 10.31 -2.97
C THR A 30 20.67 9.89 -3.62
N ASN A 31 20.04 8.80 -3.19
CA ASN A 31 18.70 8.41 -3.62
C ASN A 31 17.65 9.42 -3.15
N THR A 32 17.73 9.89 -1.89
CA THR A 32 16.83 10.95 -1.39
C THR A 32 16.96 12.24 -2.22
N ALA A 33 18.19 12.65 -2.53
CA ALA A 33 18.44 13.82 -3.37
C ALA A 33 17.90 13.64 -4.80
N ALA A 34 18.12 12.47 -5.41
CA ALA A 34 17.59 12.15 -6.74
C ALA A 34 16.05 12.13 -6.75
N ALA A 35 15.43 11.61 -5.70
CA ALA A 35 13.97 11.64 -5.54
C ALA A 35 13.46 13.08 -5.45
N LEU A 36 14.10 13.96 -4.66
CA LEU A 36 13.71 15.38 -4.56
C LEU A 36 13.90 16.14 -5.88
N GLU A 37 15.01 15.92 -6.59
CA GLU A 37 15.22 16.50 -7.92
C GLU A 37 14.12 16.05 -8.91
N CYS A 38 13.68 14.79 -8.81
CA CYS A 38 12.54 14.31 -9.58
C CYS A 38 11.23 15.04 -9.20
N LEU A 39 11.01 15.36 -7.92
CA LEU A 39 9.84 16.15 -7.51
C LEU A 39 9.86 17.55 -8.11
N ASP A 40 11.04 18.20 -8.10
CA ASP A 40 11.20 19.53 -8.69
C ASP A 40 10.86 19.50 -10.19
N ARG A 41 11.34 18.49 -10.93
CA ARG A 41 10.99 18.32 -12.35
C ARG A 41 9.50 18.04 -12.58
N LEU A 42 8.84 17.29 -11.69
CA LEU A 42 7.40 17.04 -11.78
C LEU A 42 6.59 18.31 -11.45
N ARG A 43 7.07 19.15 -10.52
CA ARG A 43 6.44 20.44 -10.18
C ARG A 43 6.44 21.40 -11.37
N ASP A 44 7.48 21.36 -12.21
CA ASP A 44 7.59 22.19 -13.41
C ASP A 44 6.64 21.77 -14.55
N ARG A 45 5.79 20.76 -14.32
CA ARG A 45 4.75 20.27 -15.25
C ARG A 45 3.37 20.74 -14.80
N PRO A 46 2.88 21.91 -15.27
CA PRO A 46 1.61 22.49 -14.80
C PRO A 46 0.40 21.58 -15.07
N GLU A 47 0.46 20.73 -16.09
CA GLU A 47 -0.58 19.74 -16.40
C GLU A 47 -0.83 18.71 -15.30
N LEU A 48 0.14 18.51 -14.39
CA LEU A 48 0.00 17.59 -13.26
C LEU A 48 -0.75 18.23 -12.08
N GLY A 49 -0.86 19.56 -12.03
CA GLY A 49 -1.60 20.28 -10.99
C GLY A 49 -1.18 19.92 -9.56
N LEU A 50 0.12 19.76 -9.32
CA LEU A 50 0.64 19.30 -8.03
C LEU A 50 0.43 20.34 -6.93
N ASP A 51 -0.08 19.87 -5.79
CA ASP A 51 -0.10 20.63 -4.53
C ASP A 51 0.87 19.98 -3.54
N LEU A 52 1.86 20.76 -3.09
CA LEU A 52 2.92 20.29 -2.21
C LEU A 52 2.75 20.75 -0.75
N ARG A 53 1.70 21.51 -0.41
CA ARG A 53 1.57 22.14 0.92
C ARG A 53 1.68 21.15 2.07
N ARG A 54 0.99 20.00 1.97
CA ARG A 54 1.07 18.92 2.99
C ARG A 54 2.39 18.15 2.96
N PHE A 55 3.03 18.06 1.79
CA PHE A 55 4.35 17.44 1.70
C PHE A 55 5.39 18.32 2.37
N ASP A 56 5.40 19.61 2.05
CA ASP A 56 6.34 20.58 2.60
C ASP A 56 6.18 20.71 4.12
N SER A 57 4.97 20.59 4.67
CA SER A 57 4.74 20.68 6.12
C SER A 57 5.33 19.52 6.93
N VAL A 58 5.60 18.37 6.30
CA VAL A 58 6.17 17.18 6.97
C VAL A 58 7.56 16.80 6.44
N ARG A 59 8.08 17.54 5.47
CA ARG A 59 9.32 17.19 4.76
C ARG A 59 10.51 17.05 5.70
N ASP A 60 10.67 17.96 6.65
CA ASP A 60 11.73 17.96 7.66
C ASP A 60 11.66 16.74 8.59
N LEU A 61 10.47 16.22 8.85
CA LEU A 61 10.29 15.02 9.69
C LEU A 61 10.84 13.78 8.99
N PHE A 62 10.45 13.58 7.74
CA PHE A 62 10.65 12.32 7.03
C PHE A 62 11.84 12.30 6.07
N LEU A 63 12.46 13.45 5.78
CA LEU A 63 13.64 13.53 4.89
C LEU A 63 14.83 14.16 5.64
N PRO A 64 15.39 13.48 6.66
CA PRO A 64 16.60 13.94 7.34
C PRO A 64 17.81 13.99 6.42
N GLU A 65 18.82 14.79 6.77
CA GLU A 65 20.12 14.81 6.06
C GLU A 65 20.85 13.46 6.09
N ARG A 66 20.63 12.67 7.15
CA ARG A 66 21.25 11.37 7.40
C ARG A 66 20.18 10.31 7.65
N PRO A 67 19.52 9.79 6.60
CA PRO A 67 18.54 8.74 6.75
C PRO A 67 19.18 7.41 7.20
N GLU A 68 18.53 6.74 8.15
CA GLU A 68 18.97 5.46 8.72
C GLU A 68 18.42 4.24 7.98
N GLN A 69 17.43 4.44 7.11
CA GLN A 69 16.79 3.38 6.33
C GLN A 69 17.11 3.51 4.85
N ASP A 70 17.04 2.38 4.15
CA ASP A 70 17.38 2.30 2.72
C ASP A 70 16.38 3.04 1.83
N PHE A 71 15.11 2.99 2.21
CA PHE A 71 14.02 3.73 1.57
C PHE A 71 13.70 5.01 2.34
N THR A 72 13.56 6.13 1.61
CA THR A 72 13.13 7.43 2.15
C THR A 72 11.91 8.01 1.45
N LEU A 73 11.91 8.06 0.11
CA LEU A 73 10.87 8.68 -0.71
C LEU A 73 10.60 7.88 -1.99
N TRP A 74 9.35 7.47 -2.17
CA TRP A 74 8.88 6.71 -3.34
C TRP A 74 7.71 7.47 -3.95
N TYR A 75 7.56 7.34 -5.26
CA TYR A 75 6.43 7.89 -6.00
C TYR A 75 5.46 6.77 -6.35
N SER A 76 4.17 7.05 -6.25
CA SER A 76 3.17 6.34 -7.02
C SER A 76 2.49 7.26 -8.03
N LEU A 77 2.52 6.85 -9.29
CA LEU A 77 1.80 7.49 -10.37
C LEU A 77 0.48 6.76 -10.56
N VAL A 78 -0.62 7.52 -10.64
CA VAL A 78 -1.99 7.00 -10.67
C VAL A 78 -2.66 7.43 -11.97
N PHE A 79 -2.91 6.47 -12.85
CA PHE A 79 -3.47 6.69 -14.18
C PHE A 79 -4.97 6.39 -14.19
N ARG A 80 -5.75 7.36 -14.67
CA ARG A 80 -7.18 7.23 -14.93
C ARG A 80 -7.47 7.71 -16.35
N GLY A 81 -8.35 7.00 -17.05
CA GLY A 81 -8.70 7.33 -18.44
C GLY A 81 -9.12 8.80 -18.59
N GLY A 82 -8.56 9.49 -19.59
CA GLY A 82 -8.95 10.86 -19.94
C GLY A 82 -8.50 11.96 -18.98
N THR A 83 -7.66 11.68 -17.98
CA THR A 83 -7.19 12.69 -17.02
C THR A 83 -5.67 12.66 -16.84
N ALA A 84 -5.09 13.78 -16.42
CA ALA A 84 -3.67 13.84 -16.05
C ALA A 84 -3.34 12.81 -14.94
N PRO A 85 -2.14 12.20 -14.95
CA PRO A 85 -1.72 11.29 -13.90
C PRO A 85 -1.71 11.98 -12.52
N GLY A 86 -2.30 11.32 -11.53
CA GLY A 86 -2.13 11.74 -10.13
C GLY A 86 -0.77 11.31 -9.61
N VAL A 87 -0.16 12.14 -8.76
CA VAL A 87 1.11 11.81 -8.09
C VAL A 87 0.87 11.65 -6.60
N LYS A 88 1.43 10.58 -6.04
CA LYS A 88 1.43 10.30 -4.61
C LYS A 88 2.86 10.04 -4.16
N VAL A 89 3.21 10.45 -2.96
CA VAL A 89 4.49 10.11 -2.33
C VAL A 89 4.29 9.15 -1.17
N TYR A 90 5.28 8.30 -0.92
CA TYR A 90 5.41 7.49 0.27
C TYR A 90 6.71 7.89 0.96
N LEU A 91 6.60 8.12 2.26
CA LEU A 91 7.67 8.48 3.18
C LEU A 91 7.86 7.34 4.17
N ASN A 92 9.09 7.14 4.62
CA ASN A 92 9.42 6.09 5.58
C ASN A 92 9.30 6.61 7.04
N PRO A 93 8.37 6.09 7.86
CA PRO A 93 8.27 6.45 9.27
C PRO A 93 9.52 6.12 10.09
N GLU A 94 10.26 5.09 9.71
CA GLU A 94 11.44 4.61 10.44
C GLU A 94 12.74 5.25 9.95
N VAL A 95 12.67 6.31 9.12
CA VAL A 95 13.83 6.96 8.49
C VAL A 95 14.87 7.50 9.48
N ARG A 96 14.48 7.68 10.75
CA ARG A 96 15.33 8.11 11.89
C ARG A 96 15.47 7.01 12.96
N GLY A 97 15.29 5.75 12.56
CA GLY A 97 15.24 4.59 13.45
C GLY A 97 13.81 4.18 13.80
N VAL A 98 13.65 2.92 14.22
CA VAL A 98 12.35 2.30 14.53
C VAL A 98 11.68 2.98 15.73
N ASP A 99 12.47 3.33 16.75
CA ASP A 99 11.96 3.96 17.98
C ASP A 99 11.37 5.36 17.74
N ALA A 100 11.83 6.06 16.69
CA ALA A 100 11.35 7.39 16.33
C ALA A 100 10.03 7.35 15.53
N ALA A 101 9.63 6.20 14.99
CA ALA A 101 8.56 6.11 14.00
C ALA A 101 7.19 6.56 14.53
N GLU A 102 6.89 6.24 15.79
CA GLU A 102 5.63 6.61 16.42
C GLU A 102 5.48 8.13 16.53
N ASP A 103 6.51 8.82 17.01
CA ASP A 103 6.53 10.27 17.15
C ASP A 103 6.48 10.98 15.78
N LEU A 104 7.19 10.44 14.78
CA LEU A 104 7.15 10.96 13.41
C LEU A 104 5.75 10.86 12.80
N VAL A 105 5.05 9.75 13.00
CA VAL A 105 3.67 9.58 12.51
C VAL A 105 2.69 10.47 13.25
N ARG A 106 2.82 10.57 14.59
CA ARG A 106 1.98 11.45 15.42
C ARG A 106 2.11 12.91 14.98
N GLU A 107 3.34 13.39 14.84
CA GLU A 107 3.61 14.76 14.39
C GLU A 107 3.21 14.97 12.92
N GLY A 108 3.46 14.00 12.05
CA GLY A 108 3.05 14.06 10.64
C GLY A 108 1.54 14.17 10.47
N LEU A 109 0.76 13.42 11.27
CA LEU A 109 -0.69 13.56 11.32
C LEU A 109 -1.11 14.94 11.86
N ALA A 110 -0.50 15.42 12.94
CA ALA A 110 -0.79 16.74 13.50
C ALA A 110 -0.58 17.86 12.47
N ARG A 111 0.58 17.89 11.79
CA ARG A 111 0.92 18.90 10.77
C ARG A 111 0.08 18.82 9.50
N THR A 112 -0.61 17.70 9.28
CA THR A 112 -1.52 17.52 8.14
C THR A 112 -3.00 17.67 8.50
N GLY A 113 -3.31 17.97 9.77
CA GLY A 113 -4.66 18.27 10.25
C GLY A 113 -5.42 17.07 10.84
N PHE A 114 -4.73 15.96 11.13
CA PHE A 114 -5.32 14.67 11.54
C PHE A 114 -4.78 14.17 12.89
N GLY A 115 -4.28 15.09 13.73
CA GLY A 115 -3.61 14.75 15.00
C GLY A 115 -4.49 13.93 15.97
N ASP A 116 -5.77 14.30 16.11
CA ASP A 116 -6.68 13.64 17.08
C ASP A 116 -6.92 12.15 16.74
N ALA A 117 -6.80 11.79 15.47
CA ALA A 117 -6.97 10.42 15.01
C ALA A 117 -5.76 9.52 15.32
N PHE A 118 -4.62 10.07 15.73
CA PHE A 118 -3.45 9.27 16.11
C PHE A 118 -3.78 8.32 17.28
N ARG A 119 -4.56 8.80 18.25
CA ARG A 119 -4.93 8.02 19.43
C ARG A 119 -5.65 6.72 19.07
N ILE A 120 -6.65 6.78 18.18
CA ILE A 120 -7.39 5.58 17.79
C ILE A 120 -6.52 4.59 17.01
N LEU A 121 -5.58 5.08 16.18
CA LEU A 121 -4.62 4.22 15.49
C LEU A 121 -3.72 3.49 16.49
N ARG A 122 -3.21 4.19 17.51
CA ARG A 122 -2.36 3.57 18.53
C ARG A 122 -3.12 2.52 19.34
N GLU A 123 -4.36 2.82 19.74
CA GLU A 123 -5.21 1.91 20.53
C GLU A 123 -5.69 0.66 19.77
N ARG A 124 -5.87 0.76 18.44
CA ARG A 124 -6.48 -0.31 17.64
C ARG A 124 -5.53 -0.97 16.67
N ALA A 125 -4.60 -0.25 16.07
CA ALA A 125 -3.75 -0.78 15.00
C ALA A 125 -2.31 -1.09 15.44
N VAL A 126 -1.81 -0.43 16.48
CA VAL A 126 -0.43 -0.63 16.98
C VAL A 126 -0.48 -1.08 18.44
N THR A 127 -0.85 -2.33 18.67
CA THR A 127 -1.05 -2.84 20.04
C THR A 127 -0.09 -3.95 20.42
N ARG A 128 0.70 -4.44 19.46
CA ARG A 128 1.65 -5.54 19.65
C ARG A 128 3.08 -5.00 19.45
N PRO A 129 3.79 -4.65 20.54
CA PRO A 129 5.15 -4.11 20.46
C PRO A 129 6.07 -4.99 19.60
N GLY A 130 6.83 -4.36 18.70
CA GLY A 130 7.73 -5.03 17.76
C GLY A 130 7.06 -5.76 16.59
N LEU A 131 5.76 -6.07 16.68
CA LEU A 131 5.00 -6.80 15.65
C LEU A 131 4.10 -5.88 14.81
N ASP A 132 3.59 -4.79 15.38
CA ASP A 132 2.89 -3.74 14.64
C ASP A 132 3.86 -2.58 14.37
N ARG A 133 4.17 -2.30 13.10
CA ARG A 133 5.19 -1.32 12.70
C ARG A 133 4.68 -0.33 11.66
N TYR A 134 4.93 0.97 11.88
CA TYR A 134 4.61 2.01 10.90
C TYR A 134 5.50 1.87 9.66
N SER A 135 4.92 1.49 8.52
CA SER A 135 5.69 1.14 7.32
C SER A 135 5.73 2.27 6.29
N PHE A 136 4.64 3.04 6.16
CA PHE A 136 4.58 4.15 5.21
C PHE A 136 3.71 5.29 5.74
N PHE A 137 4.16 6.52 5.49
CA PHE A 137 3.33 7.73 5.58
C PHE A 137 3.19 8.30 4.17
N ALA A 138 1.99 8.43 3.65
CA ALA A 138 1.79 8.69 2.23
C ALA A 138 0.83 9.84 1.96
N LEU A 139 1.16 10.65 0.95
CA LEU A 139 0.46 11.89 0.62
C LEU A 139 0.10 11.91 -0.86
N ASP A 140 -1.17 12.15 -1.18
CA ASP A 140 -1.54 12.54 -2.54
C ASP A 140 -1.11 14.00 -2.78
N LEU A 141 -0.37 14.26 -3.86
CA LEU A 141 0.13 15.59 -4.24
C LEU A 141 -0.89 16.27 -5.17
N THR A 142 -2.07 16.57 -4.63
CA THR A 142 -3.19 17.18 -5.36
C THR A 142 -3.96 18.12 -4.45
N ASP A 143 -4.98 18.79 -5.00
CA ASP A 143 -5.82 19.73 -4.26
C ASP A 143 -6.29 19.16 -2.89
N PRO A 144 -6.19 19.92 -1.78
CA PRO A 144 -6.46 19.43 -0.43
C PRO A 144 -7.84 18.82 -0.21
N ALA A 145 -8.87 19.28 -0.93
CA ALA A 145 -10.23 18.75 -0.81
C ALA A 145 -10.33 17.31 -1.37
N ARG A 146 -9.37 16.90 -2.20
CA ARG A 146 -9.27 15.57 -2.79
C ARG A 146 -8.07 14.77 -2.26
N ALA A 147 -7.08 15.44 -1.69
CA ALA A 147 -5.84 14.84 -1.24
C ALA A 147 -6.06 13.98 0.01
N ARG A 148 -5.56 12.74 -0.06
CA ARG A 148 -5.54 11.84 1.08
C ARG A 148 -4.19 11.90 1.79
N VAL A 149 -4.25 11.82 3.11
CA VAL A 149 -3.13 11.37 3.94
C VAL A 149 -3.37 9.91 4.27
N LYS A 150 -2.32 9.08 4.23
CA LYS A 150 -2.42 7.67 4.57
C LYS A 150 -1.30 7.21 5.49
N VAL A 151 -1.66 6.47 6.53
CA VAL A 151 -0.71 5.78 7.41
C VAL A 151 -0.81 4.29 7.14
N TYR A 152 0.32 3.60 7.01
CA TYR A 152 0.39 2.17 6.77
C TYR A 152 1.08 1.48 7.95
N ILE A 153 0.55 0.34 8.35
CA ILE A 153 1.04 -0.45 9.49
C ILE A 153 1.22 -1.89 9.03
N SER A 154 2.44 -2.41 9.15
CA SER A 154 2.73 -3.84 8.99
C SER A 154 2.38 -4.58 10.28
N HIS A 155 1.71 -5.71 10.13
CA HIS A 155 1.25 -6.59 11.19
C HIS A 155 1.97 -7.94 11.04
N HIS A 156 3.14 -8.07 11.67
CA HIS A 156 3.93 -9.29 11.66
C HIS A 156 3.25 -10.40 12.47
N ALA A 157 3.31 -11.64 11.96
CA ALA A 157 2.75 -12.84 12.61
C ALA A 157 1.28 -12.64 13.07
N ALA A 158 0.48 -11.97 12.24
CA ALA A 158 -0.90 -11.62 12.56
C ALA A 158 -1.88 -12.68 12.07
N GLY A 159 -2.91 -12.95 12.87
CA GLY A 159 -4.11 -13.64 12.43
C GLY A 159 -5.19 -12.66 11.99
N VAL A 160 -6.35 -13.23 11.64
CA VAL A 160 -7.54 -12.47 11.22
C VAL A 160 -8.06 -11.56 12.33
N ASP A 161 -8.05 -12.03 13.57
CA ASP A 161 -8.56 -11.27 14.73
C ASP A 161 -7.78 -9.97 14.93
N GLU A 162 -6.44 -10.00 14.80
CA GLU A 162 -5.62 -8.81 14.98
C GLU A 162 -5.87 -7.75 13.91
N VAL A 163 -6.05 -8.15 12.64
CA VAL A 163 -6.33 -7.19 11.55
C VAL A 163 -7.79 -6.75 11.53
N THR A 164 -8.71 -7.55 12.05
CA THR A 164 -10.12 -7.17 12.25
C THR A 164 -10.22 -6.07 13.30
N ARG A 165 -9.57 -6.26 14.46
CA ARG A 165 -9.46 -5.25 15.51
C ARG A 165 -8.75 -3.98 15.01
N ALA A 166 -7.72 -4.11 14.17
CA ALA A 166 -7.05 -2.96 13.57
C ALA A 166 -7.98 -2.15 12.66
N ALA A 167 -8.84 -2.82 11.90
CA ALA A 167 -9.81 -2.18 11.01
C ALA A 167 -10.87 -1.34 11.76
N GLU A 168 -11.20 -1.69 13.01
CA GLU A 168 -12.11 -0.91 13.87
C GLU A 168 -11.63 0.52 14.15
N ALA A 169 -10.35 0.84 13.88
CA ALA A 169 -9.87 2.21 13.96
C ALA A 169 -10.56 3.14 12.95
N ALA A 170 -11.00 2.59 11.82
CA ALA A 170 -11.65 3.33 10.76
C ALA A 170 -13.18 3.39 10.92
N ARG A 171 -13.75 4.53 10.56
CA ARG A 171 -15.19 4.77 10.59
C ARG A 171 -15.88 4.08 9.41
N GLY A 172 -16.97 3.36 9.71
CA GLY A 172 -17.91 2.88 8.70
C GLY A 172 -17.35 1.84 7.75
N VAL A 173 -16.32 1.11 8.17
CA VAL A 173 -15.76 -0.02 7.42
C VAL A 173 -16.46 -1.31 7.85
N ASP A 174 -16.73 -2.18 6.88
CA ASP A 174 -17.38 -3.47 7.10
C ASP A 174 -16.32 -4.53 7.46
N VAL A 175 -16.03 -4.63 8.76
CA VAL A 175 -14.95 -5.50 9.28
C VAL A 175 -15.26 -6.99 9.07
N ASP A 176 -16.53 -7.36 8.91
CA ASP A 176 -16.99 -8.74 8.72
C ASP A 176 -16.53 -9.33 7.38
N ARG A 177 -16.03 -8.49 6.45
CA ARG A 177 -15.43 -8.92 5.18
C ARG A 177 -14.02 -9.48 5.33
N LEU A 178 -13.32 -9.16 6.42
CA LEU A 178 -11.91 -9.50 6.58
C LEU A 178 -11.64 -10.99 6.72
N PRO A 179 -12.43 -11.77 7.49
CA PRO A 179 -12.25 -13.22 7.57
C PRO A 179 -12.29 -13.90 6.20
N ASP A 180 -13.32 -13.63 5.41
CA ASP A 180 -13.46 -14.19 4.06
C ASP A 180 -12.33 -13.74 3.13
N PHE A 181 -11.95 -12.45 3.19
CA PHE A 181 -10.85 -11.94 2.37
C PHE A 181 -9.51 -12.60 2.72
N CYS A 182 -9.21 -12.75 4.01
CA CYS A 182 -8.01 -13.43 4.49
C CYS A 182 -8.00 -14.91 4.11
N LEU A 183 -9.14 -15.61 4.24
CA LEU A 183 -9.28 -17.01 3.82
C LEU A 183 -9.02 -17.18 2.32
N LEU A 184 -9.64 -16.35 1.49
CA LEU A 184 -9.51 -16.46 0.03
C LEU A 184 -8.09 -16.15 -0.47
N THR A 185 -7.37 -15.24 0.19
CA THR A 185 -6.03 -14.82 -0.23
C THR A 185 -4.91 -15.63 0.43
N GLY A 186 -5.05 -15.95 1.72
CA GLY A 186 -4.07 -16.70 2.51
C GLY A 186 -4.31 -18.21 2.60
N GLY A 187 -5.44 -18.71 2.08
CA GLY A 187 -5.86 -20.10 2.25
C GLY A 187 -6.20 -20.42 3.70
N HIS A 188 -5.99 -21.65 4.13
CA HIS A 188 -6.23 -22.10 5.52
C HIS A 188 -5.16 -21.65 6.53
N THR A 189 -4.42 -20.60 6.20
CA THR A 189 -3.38 -20.03 7.07
C THR A 189 -4.03 -19.41 8.31
N ALA A 190 -3.74 -19.96 9.49
CA ALA A 190 -4.20 -19.40 10.76
C ALA A 190 -3.45 -18.10 11.12
N ARG A 191 -2.17 -18.01 10.74
CA ARG A 191 -1.29 -16.86 10.99
C ARG A 191 -0.40 -16.52 9.80
N PHE A 192 -0.35 -15.24 9.48
CA PHE A 192 0.46 -14.71 8.40
C PHE A 192 1.90 -14.48 8.87
N ASP A 193 2.66 -15.59 8.96
CA ASP A 193 4.03 -15.65 9.51
C ASP A 193 5.12 -15.45 8.45
N GLY A 194 4.76 -15.32 7.17
CA GLY A 194 5.66 -14.91 6.10
C GLY A 194 5.84 -13.39 6.07
N ARG A 195 5.75 -12.78 4.89
CA ARG A 195 5.57 -11.33 4.79
C ARG A 195 4.33 -10.88 5.57
N PRO A 196 4.41 -9.75 6.29
CA PRO A 196 3.35 -9.29 7.16
C PRO A 196 2.12 -8.87 6.35
N LEU A 197 0.94 -9.04 6.95
CA LEU A 197 -0.23 -8.28 6.52
C LEU A 197 0.07 -6.79 6.70
N ILE A 198 -0.45 -5.94 5.81
CA ILE A 198 -0.31 -4.49 5.94
C ILE A 198 -1.70 -3.89 5.99
N SER A 199 -1.99 -3.01 6.95
CA SER A 199 -3.16 -2.15 6.92
C SER A 199 -2.79 -0.76 6.44
N SER A 200 -3.74 -0.05 5.82
CA SER A 200 -3.62 1.38 5.59
C SER A 200 -4.88 2.13 6.01
N TYR A 201 -4.68 3.28 6.62
CA TYR A 201 -5.73 4.18 7.10
C TYR A 201 -5.74 5.42 6.23
N THR A 202 -6.92 5.82 5.77
CA THR A 202 -7.09 6.96 4.85
C THR A 202 -7.79 8.09 5.58
N PHE A 203 -7.16 9.26 5.55
CA PHE A 203 -7.67 10.51 6.09
C PHE A 203 -8.04 11.44 4.94
N LEU A 204 -9.26 11.93 4.98
CA LEU A 204 -9.83 12.94 4.09
C LEU A 204 -10.12 14.21 4.88
N GLU A 205 -10.28 15.34 4.19
CA GLU A 205 -10.78 16.55 4.84
C GLU A 205 -12.07 16.28 5.61
N GLY A 206 -12.11 16.74 6.87
CA GLY A 206 -13.20 16.48 7.81
C GLY A 206 -13.03 15.24 8.70
N ASP A 207 -12.06 14.36 8.42
CA ASP A 207 -11.75 13.20 9.27
C ASP A 207 -10.93 13.63 10.50
N THR A 208 -11.56 14.28 11.48
CA THR A 208 -10.84 14.84 12.63
C THR A 208 -10.37 13.76 13.61
N ASP A 209 -11.26 12.84 14.00
CA ASP A 209 -11.02 11.90 15.11
C ASP A 209 -10.71 10.46 14.66
N ARG A 210 -11.04 10.10 13.42
CA ARG A 210 -10.88 8.75 12.87
C ARG A 210 -10.71 8.76 11.36
N PRO A 211 -9.91 7.84 10.77
CA PRO A 211 -9.85 7.67 9.32
C PRO A 211 -11.19 7.19 8.76
N SER A 212 -11.57 7.68 7.59
CA SER A 212 -12.79 7.24 6.88
C SER A 212 -12.58 6.07 5.92
N GLY A 213 -11.32 5.66 5.70
CA GLY A 213 -10.99 4.52 4.86
C GLY A 213 -9.99 3.58 5.51
N TYR A 214 -10.16 2.29 5.24
CA TYR A 214 -9.24 1.23 5.63
C TYR A 214 -8.89 0.39 4.41
N SER A 215 -7.70 -0.20 4.38
CA SER A 215 -7.37 -1.23 3.40
C SER A 215 -6.48 -2.28 4.02
N LEU A 216 -6.78 -3.55 3.79
CA LEU A 216 -5.91 -4.67 4.16
C LEU A 216 -5.19 -5.15 2.90
N TYR A 217 -3.88 -5.32 2.98
CA TYR A 217 -3.01 -5.82 1.93
C TYR A 217 -2.45 -7.17 2.37
N VAL A 218 -2.73 -8.20 1.59
CA VAL A 218 -2.23 -9.55 1.81
C VAL A 218 -1.10 -9.80 0.82
N PRO A 219 0.12 -10.13 1.26
CA PRO A 219 1.21 -10.51 0.38
C PRO A 219 0.99 -11.95 -0.11
N ILE A 220 -0.01 -12.14 -0.98
CA ILE A 220 -0.48 -13.44 -1.48
C ILE A 220 0.66 -14.32 -1.98
N ARG A 221 1.70 -13.73 -2.57
CA ARG A 221 2.90 -14.42 -3.04
C ARG A 221 3.63 -15.26 -2.00
N ASP A 222 3.37 -15.08 -0.70
CA ASP A 222 3.98 -15.87 0.37
C ASP A 222 3.11 -17.06 0.81
N TYR A 223 1.87 -17.14 0.32
CA TYR A 223 0.85 -18.09 0.77
C TYR A 223 0.31 -18.98 -0.35
N VAL A 224 1.02 -19.03 -1.48
CA VAL A 224 0.72 -19.82 -2.68
C VAL A 224 1.96 -20.57 -3.14
N GLU A 225 1.79 -21.58 -3.97
CA GLU A 225 2.88 -22.35 -4.57
C GLU A 225 3.47 -21.61 -5.77
N ASP A 226 2.61 -21.07 -6.63
CA ASP A 226 2.97 -20.34 -7.85
C ASP A 226 1.94 -19.24 -8.18
N ASP A 227 2.15 -18.50 -9.27
CA ASP A 227 1.21 -17.45 -9.68
C ASP A 227 -0.06 -17.97 -10.37
N ALA A 228 -0.13 -19.27 -10.72
CA ALA A 228 -1.36 -19.85 -11.23
C ALA A 228 -2.37 -19.98 -10.09
N GLU A 229 -1.93 -20.50 -8.95
CA GLU A 229 -2.73 -20.53 -7.72
C GLU A 229 -3.07 -19.10 -7.24
N ALA A 230 -2.11 -18.17 -7.29
CA ALA A 230 -2.38 -16.77 -6.92
C ALA A 230 -3.49 -16.16 -7.78
N ARG A 231 -3.48 -16.43 -9.09
CA ARG A 231 -4.54 -15.98 -10.00
C ARG A 231 -5.89 -16.58 -9.63
N GLU A 232 -5.97 -17.89 -9.39
CA GLU A 232 -7.22 -18.55 -8.98
C GLU A 232 -7.82 -17.93 -7.72
N ARG A 233 -6.98 -17.65 -6.71
CA ARG A 233 -7.40 -16.97 -5.49
C ARG A 233 -7.88 -15.54 -5.73
N VAL A 234 -7.22 -14.78 -6.61
CA VAL A 234 -7.69 -13.43 -7.01
C VAL A 234 -9.06 -13.51 -7.70
N LEU A 235 -9.28 -14.48 -8.59
CA LEU A 235 -10.57 -14.67 -9.24
C LEU A 235 -11.67 -15.02 -8.23
N ALA A 236 -11.37 -15.85 -7.23
CA ALA A 236 -12.30 -16.17 -6.15
C ALA A 236 -12.65 -14.93 -5.30
N VAL A 237 -11.66 -14.06 -5.01
CA VAL A 237 -11.89 -12.76 -4.37
C VAL A 237 -12.80 -11.88 -5.23
N MET A 238 -12.53 -11.77 -6.54
CA MET A 238 -13.34 -10.95 -7.44
C MET A 238 -14.79 -11.45 -7.51
N ALA A 239 -14.99 -12.77 -7.61
CA ALA A 239 -16.31 -13.38 -7.56
C ALA A 239 -17.04 -13.10 -6.24
N LYS A 240 -16.35 -13.21 -5.09
CA LYS A 240 -16.91 -12.94 -3.76
C LYS A 240 -17.41 -11.49 -3.61
N TYR A 241 -16.80 -10.54 -4.31
CA TYR A 241 -17.12 -9.11 -4.24
C TYR A 241 -17.81 -8.56 -5.49
N ASP A 242 -18.38 -9.44 -6.33
CA ASP A 242 -19.11 -9.09 -7.55
C ASP A 242 -18.32 -8.16 -8.50
N MET A 243 -17.02 -8.44 -8.64
CA MET A 243 -16.11 -7.70 -9.52
C MET A 243 -15.89 -8.47 -10.82
N ASP A 244 -15.97 -7.79 -11.96
CA ASP A 244 -15.59 -8.35 -13.25
C ASP A 244 -14.08 -8.68 -13.26
N PRO A 245 -13.70 -9.96 -13.49
CA PRO A 245 -12.30 -10.36 -13.53
C PRO A 245 -11.59 -10.03 -14.85
N ALA A 246 -12.31 -9.76 -15.93
CA ALA A 246 -11.69 -9.59 -17.26
C ALA A 246 -10.60 -8.50 -17.27
N PRO A 247 -10.80 -7.32 -16.66
CA PRO A 247 -9.75 -6.30 -16.65
C PRO A 247 -8.53 -6.67 -15.78
N PHE A 248 -8.68 -7.59 -14.83
CA PHE A 248 -7.54 -8.15 -14.10
C PHE A 248 -6.75 -9.13 -14.96
N ASP A 249 -7.44 -10.03 -15.68
CA ASP A 249 -6.79 -10.96 -16.58
C ASP A 249 -6.01 -10.22 -17.69
N ASP A 250 -6.58 -9.16 -18.25
CA ASP A 250 -5.90 -8.30 -19.23
C ASP A 250 -4.64 -7.66 -18.65
N ALA A 251 -4.73 -7.12 -17.43
CA ALA A 251 -3.57 -6.52 -16.75
C ALA A 251 -2.49 -7.56 -16.43
N LEU A 252 -2.87 -8.76 -16.02
CA LEU A 252 -1.95 -9.85 -15.76
C LEU A 252 -1.26 -10.31 -17.04
N ALA A 253 -2.01 -10.50 -18.13
CA ALA A 253 -1.48 -10.89 -19.43
C ALA A 253 -0.51 -9.83 -20.01
N ALA A 254 -0.75 -8.55 -19.74
CA ALA A 254 0.13 -7.47 -20.19
C ALA A 254 1.49 -7.44 -19.47
N VAL A 255 1.57 -7.95 -18.23
CA VAL A 255 2.80 -7.91 -17.42
C VAL A 255 3.53 -9.27 -17.43
N ALA A 256 2.80 -10.38 -17.49
CA ALA A 256 3.36 -11.72 -17.47
C ALA A 256 4.27 -11.99 -18.68
N ARG A 257 5.51 -12.44 -18.41
CA ARG A 257 6.49 -12.82 -19.45
C ARG A 257 6.83 -14.32 -19.45
N ARG A 258 6.11 -15.09 -18.64
CA ARG A 258 6.30 -16.52 -18.40
C ARG A 258 4.95 -17.17 -18.12
N ARG A 259 4.90 -18.51 -18.10
CA ARG A 259 3.73 -19.21 -17.57
C ARG A 259 3.63 -18.96 -16.06
N LEU A 260 2.40 -18.88 -15.58
CA LEU A 260 2.15 -18.56 -14.17
C LEU A 260 2.69 -19.66 -13.22
N ALA A 261 2.62 -20.93 -13.63
CA ALA A 261 3.13 -22.06 -12.86
C ALA A 261 4.68 -22.16 -12.80
N ASP A 262 5.40 -21.41 -13.65
CA ASP A 262 6.87 -21.48 -13.71
C ASP A 262 7.57 -20.61 -12.64
N GLY A 263 6.81 -19.98 -11.74
CA GLY A 263 7.36 -19.10 -10.72
C GLY A 263 6.29 -18.47 -9.84
N VAL A 264 6.74 -17.79 -8.79
CA VAL A 264 5.87 -17.14 -7.80
C VAL A 264 6.29 -15.68 -7.58
N GLY A 265 5.30 -14.82 -7.33
CA GLY A 265 5.53 -13.43 -6.95
C GLY A 265 5.27 -12.41 -8.05
N LEU A 266 4.81 -12.83 -9.23
CA LEU A 266 4.23 -11.93 -10.21
C LEU A 266 3.02 -11.22 -9.61
N ILE A 267 2.10 -11.95 -8.99
CA ILE A 267 0.99 -11.38 -8.20
C ILE A 267 1.50 -11.17 -6.78
N ALA A 268 2.06 -9.99 -6.52
CA ALA A 268 2.77 -9.70 -5.29
C ALA A 268 1.82 -9.58 -4.08
N HIS A 269 0.77 -8.79 -4.24
CA HIS A 269 -0.20 -8.49 -3.19
C HIS A 269 -1.62 -8.40 -3.76
N VAL A 270 -2.60 -8.66 -2.90
CA VAL A 270 -4.01 -8.33 -3.14
C VAL A 270 -4.48 -7.47 -1.98
N SER A 271 -5.24 -6.42 -2.25
CA SER A 271 -5.81 -5.59 -1.18
C SER A 271 -7.30 -5.39 -1.30
N LEU A 272 -7.98 -5.45 -0.15
CA LEU A 272 -9.37 -5.06 0.02
C LEU A 272 -9.40 -3.65 0.59
N ARG A 273 -10.05 -2.73 -0.14
CA ARG A 273 -10.25 -1.35 0.27
C ARG A 273 -11.69 -1.18 0.74
N MET A 274 -11.86 -0.59 1.92
CA MET A 274 -13.14 -0.39 2.58
C MET A 274 -13.30 1.07 3.03
N GLY A 275 -14.54 1.52 3.14
CA GLY A 275 -14.84 2.91 3.47
C GLY A 275 -14.52 3.89 2.33
N ARG A 276 -14.40 5.16 2.69
CA ARG A 276 -14.20 6.26 1.74
C ARG A 276 -12.72 6.37 1.30
N PRO A 277 -12.46 6.95 0.13
CA PRO A 277 -13.43 7.43 -0.86
C PRO A 277 -13.89 6.35 -1.84
N ARG A 278 -13.15 5.23 -1.98
CA ARG A 278 -13.35 4.26 -3.06
C ARG A 278 -13.04 2.83 -2.60
N PRO A 279 -14.06 2.08 -2.16
CA PRO A 279 -13.89 0.67 -1.82
C PRO A 279 -13.62 -0.18 -3.07
N GLY A 280 -13.10 -1.40 -2.88
CA GLY A 280 -12.86 -2.37 -3.94
C GLY A 280 -11.52 -3.10 -3.83
N ILE A 281 -11.14 -3.85 -4.86
CA ILE A 281 -9.96 -4.74 -4.84
C ILE A 281 -8.79 -4.15 -5.62
N THR A 282 -7.56 -4.19 -5.09
CA THR A 282 -6.36 -3.86 -5.89
C THR A 282 -5.47 -5.09 -5.98
N VAL A 283 -4.96 -5.38 -7.17
CA VAL A 283 -3.96 -6.42 -7.39
C VAL A 283 -2.63 -5.77 -7.75
N TYR A 284 -1.56 -6.22 -7.13
CA TYR A 284 -0.20 -5.70 -7.29
C TYR A 284 0.63 -6.68 -8.11
N LEU A 285 1.29 -6.18 -9.15
CA LEU A 285 2.00 -6.96 -10.16
C LEU A 285 3.48 -6.57 -10.19
N SER A 286 4.36 -7.53 -9.92
CA SER A 286 5.81 -7.38 -10.01
C SER A 286 6.25 -7.18 -11.46
N ALA A 287 7.26 -6.33 -11.69
CA ALA A 287 7.82 -6.16 -13.03
C ALA A 287 8.76 -7.30 -13.45
N GLU A 288 9.24 -8.12 -12.50
CA GLU A 288 10.18 -9.24 -12.70
C GLU A 288 11.42 -8.90 -13.56
N ALA A 289 11.85 -7.64 -13.55
CA ALA A 289 12.90 -7.14 -14.45
C ALA A 289 14.28 -7.76 -14.22
N HIS A 290 14.51 -8.33 -13.04
CA HIS A 290 15.82 -8.89 -12.65
C HIS A 290 15.78 -10.40 -12.41
N ALA A 291 14.70 -10.90 -11.83
CA ALA A 291 14.58 -12.29 -11.44
C ALA A 291 13.10 -12.70 -11.33
N VAL A 292 12.89 -14.00 -11.49
CA VAL A 292 11.66 -14.73 -11.18
C VAL A 292 11.98 -15.66 -10.01
N ALA A 293 11.18 -15.64 -8.96
CA ALA A 293 11.34 -16.62 -7.88
C ALA A 293 10.76 -17.98 -8.34
N PRO A 294 11.44 -19.10 -8.08
CA PRO A 294 10.92 -20.42 -8.46
C PRO A 294 9.64 -20.74 -7.68
N PRO A 295 8.77 -21.60 -8.23
CA PRO A 295 7.57 -22.05 -7.53
C PRO A 295 7.96 -22.82 -6.26
N ARG A 296 7.09 -22.80 -5.25
CA ARG A 296 7.32 -23.54 -4.00
C ARG A 296 6.95 -25.02 -4.17
N PRO A 297 7.60 -25.93 -3.43
CA PRO A 297 7.19 -27.33 -3.42
C PRO A 297 5.76 -27.47 -2.90
N VAL A 298 4.99 -28.38 -3.51
CA VAL A 298 3.63 -28.70 -3.08
C VAL A 298 3.64 -29.09 -1.61
N ARG A 299 2.94 -28.36 -0.75
CA ARG A 299 2.78 -28.77 0.65
C ARG A 299 1.71 -29.86 0.71
N LEU A 300 2.14 -31.11 0.77
CA LEU A 300 1.23 -32.20 1.13
C LEU A 300 0.64 -31.91 2.51
N ALA A 301 -0.69 -31.79 2.60
CA ALA A 301 -1.38 -31.61 3.85
C ALA A 301 -1.03 -32.75 4.82
N SER A 302 -0.49 -32.39 5.99
CA SER A 302 -0.27 -33.29 7.13
C SER A 302 -1.43 -33.24 8.10
#